data_AF-A0A2V8QGV8-F1
#
_entry.id   AF-A0A2V8QGV8-F1
#
_cell.length_a   1.000
_cell.length_b   1.000
_cell.length_c   1.000
_cell.angle_alpha   90.00
_cell.angle_beta   90.00
_cell.angle_gamma   90.00
#
_symmetry.space_group_name_H-M   'P 1'
#
loop_
_entity.id
_entity.type
_entity.pdbx_description
1 polymer ?
#
loop_
_entity_poly.entity_id
_entity_poly.type
_entity_poly.pdbx_seq_one_letter_code
_entity_poly.pdbx_strand_id
1 'polypeptide(L)'
;MANSFLHRPVRTESRELFRSSTTLKVKCIKRQEFVIAGYLPSDKGFPGFGALVLGVYDKRKLIFAGRVGTGFSIQQRLDLRKKLDRLVRASSPFVDKPRDPGLKKAVWVTPNLVGEVAFTEWTDEGSIRHPSFQGLREDKKATDVVRED
;
A
#
# COMPACT_ATOMS: atom_id res chain seq x y z
N MET A 1 17.71 -7.51 80.43
CA MET A 1 16.34 -7.78 79.94
C MET A 1 15.93 -6.59 79.09
N ALA A 2 15.89 -6.75 77.76
CA ALA A 2 15.76 -5.65 76.80
C ALA A 2 14.29 -5.31 76.53
N ASN A 3 14.04 -4.01 76.36
CA ASN A 3 12.74 -3.36 76.22
C ASN A 3 12.50 -2.94 74.75
N SER A 4 11.24 -3.01 74.32
CA SER A 4 10.51 -2.26 73.26
C SER A 4 11.28 -1.48 72.16
N PHE A 5 10.96 -1.70 70.88
CA PHE A 5 10.56 -0.63 69.92
C PHE A 5 10.05 -1.17 68.57
N LEU A 6 9.16 -0.39 67.97
CA LEU A 6 8.44 -0.55 66.70
C LEU A 6 9.34 -0.51 65.45
N HIS A 7 8.96 -1.23 64.37
CA HIS A 7 8.99 -0.75 62.98
C HIS A 7 8.17 -1.66 62.02
N ARG A 8 7.27 -1.02 61.25
CA ARG A 8 6.48 -1.51 60.07
C ARG A 8 7.39 -1.71 58.83
N PRO A 9 6.90 -1.96 57.57
CA PRO A 9 5.74 -2.68 56.98
C PRO A 9 6.22 -3.71 55.89
N VAL A 10 5.44 -4.50 55.14
CA VAL A 10 4.65 -4.19 53.93
C VAL A 10 3.97 -5.50 53.49
N ARG A 11 2.66 -5.49 53.25
CA ARG A 11 1.89 -6.64 52.76
C ARG A 11 1.74 -6.51 51.24
N THR A 12 2.44 -7.35 50.48
CA THR A 12 2.44 -7.33 49.02
C THR A 12 1.10 -7.81 48.46
N GLU A 13 0.36 -6.91 47.80
CA GLU A 13 -0.77 -7.27 46.95
C GLU A 13 -0.27 -8.06 45.74
N SER A 14 -0.70 -9.32 45.63
CA SER A 14 -0.43 -10.17 44.47
C SER A 14 -1.63 -10.09 43.53
N ARG A 15 -1.58 -9.14 42.60
CA ARG A 15 -2.55 -9.02 41.51
C ARG A 15 -2.18 -10.04 40.43
N GLU A 16 -2.96 -11.11 40.31
CA GLU A 16 -2.89 -12.03 39.17
C GLU A 16 -3.21 -11.27 37.88
N LEU A 17 -2.18 -10.90 37.13
CA LEU A 17 -2.33 -10.35 35.80
C LEU A 17 -2.42 -11.50 34.81
N PHE A 18 -3.65 -11.76 34.39
CA PHE A 18 -4.03 -12.60 33.26
C PHE A 18 -3.15 -12.28 32.03
N ARG A 19 -2.12 -13.11 31.80
CA ARG A 19 -1.28 -13.01 30.59
C ARG A 19 -2.05 -13.59 29.42
N SER A 20 -2.85 -12.79 28.74
CA SER A 20 -3.29 -13.12 27.39
C SER A 20 -2.07 -13.15 26.49
N SER A 21 -1.75 -14.33 25.96
CA SER A 21 -0.75 -14.58 24.93
C SER A 21 -1.04 -13.71 23.71
N THR A 22 -0.48 -12.51 23.71
CA THR A 22 -0.57 -11.60 22.56
C THR A 22 0.34 -12.20 21.50
N THR A 23 -0.24 -12.98 20.59
CA THR A 23 0.44 -13.37 19.36
C THR A 23 0.80 -12.08 18.63
N LEU A 24 2.07 -11.69 18.71
CA LEU A 24 2.66 -10.70 17.83
C LEU A 24 2.75 -11.34 16.44
N LYS A 25 1.65 -11.27 15.67
CA LYS A 25 1.70 -11.49 14.22
C LYS A 25 2.49 -10.32 13.63
N VAL A 26 3.81 -10.43 13.64
CA VAL A 26 4.69 -9.52 12.90
C VAL A 26 4.46 -9.83 11.42
N LYS A 27 3.49 -9.15 10.82
CA LYS A 27 3.34 -9.16 9.36
C LYS A 27 4.50 -8.33 8.83
N CYS A 28 5.48 -8.97 8.19
CA CYS A 28 6.54 -8.30 7.45
C CYS A 28 5.90 -7.62 6.23
N ILE A 29 5.36 -6.41 6.41
CA ILE A 29 4.76 -5.61 5.36
C ILE A 29 5.88 -4.74 4.79
N LYS A 30 6.28 -5.00 3.55
CA LYS A 30 7.16 -4.12 2.79
C LYS A 30 6.37 -2.88 2.36
N ARG A 31 7.03 -1.73 2.28
CA ARG A 31 6.46 -0.49 1.73
C ARG A 31 7.41 0.04 0.70
N GLN A 32 6.85 0.45 -0.43
CA GLN A 32 7.63 1.01 -1.52
C GLN A 32 6.76 1.91 -2.37
N GLU A 33 7.39 2.79 -3.12
CA GLU A 33 6.75 3.62 -4.13
C GLU A 33 6.52 2.86 -5.43
N PHE A 34 5.39 3.17 -6.06
CA PHE A 34 4.98 2.64 -7.34
C PHE A 34 4.43 3.75 -8.21
N VAL A 35 4.66 3.64 -9.52
CA VAL A 35 4.11 4.56 -10.51
C VAL A 35 2.70 4.15 -10.87
N ILE A 36 1.78 5.10 -10.86
CA ILE A 36 0.39 4.87 -11.28
C ILE A 36 0.31 5.02 -12.79
N ALA A 37 0.01 3.91 -13.46
CA ALA A 37 -0.01 3.80 -14.92
C ALA A 37 -1.43 3.73 -15.50
N GLY A 38 -2.42 3.56 -14.65
CA GLY A 38 -3.82 3.47 -15.04
C GLY A 38 -4.73 3.23 -13.85
N TYR A 39 -6.02 3.13 -14.12
CA TYR A 39 -7.01 2.70 -13.14
C TYR A 39 -8.09 1.83 -13.79
N LEU A 40 -8.70 0.98 -12.97
CA LEU A 40 -9.88 0.21 -13.31
C LEU A 40 -11.11 0.99 -12.88
N PRO A 41 -12.09 1.21 -13.77
CA PRO A 41 -13.35 1.82 -13.38
C PRO A 41 -14.03 0.98 -12.31
N SER A 42 -14.72 1.63 -11.38
CA SER A 42 -15.56 0.96 -10.41
C SER A 42 -16.82 0.40 -11.09
N ASP A 43 -17.28 -0.76 -10.62
CA ASP A 43 -18.60 -1.27 -10.97
C ASP A 43 -19.71 -0.52 -10.21
N LYS A 44 -20.92 -0.53 -10.79
CA LYS A 44 -22.14 0.23 -10.45
C LYS A 44 -22.18 0.86 -9.05
N GLY A 45 -22.05 2.20 -9.01
CA GLY A 45 -22.41 3.03 -7.86
C GLY A 45 -21.27 3.42 -6.91
N PHE A 46 -20.07 2.88 -7.10
CA PHE A 46 -18.93 3.22 -6.25
C PHE A 46 -18.17 4.45 -6.77
N PRO A 47 -18.02 5.53 -5.99
CA PRO A 47 -17.40 6.78 -6.45
C PRO A 47 -15.89 6.61 -6.74
N GLY A 48 -15.46 7.10 -7.90
CA GLY A 48 -14.05 7.18 -8.30
C GLY A 48 -13.58 6.05 -9.22
N PHE A 49 -12.84 5.09 -8.67
CA PHE A 49 -12.26 3.95 -9.38
C PHE A 49 -12.31 2.68 -8.50
N GLY A 50 -12.24 1.51 -9.13
CA GLY A 50 -12.20 0.22 -8.44
C GLY A 50 -10.79 -0.10 -7.91
N ALA A 51 -9.78 -0.01 -8.78
CA ALA A 51 -8.38 -0.25 -8.43
C ALA A 51 -7.44 0.62 -9.28
N LEU A 52 -6.24 0.90 -8.77
CA LEU A 52 -5.15 1.50 -9.55
C LEU A 52 -4.27 0.42 -10.15
N VAL A 53 -3.73 0.70 -11.33
CA VAL A 53 -2.75 -0.12 -12.04
C VAL A 53 -1.38 0.46 -11.73
N LEU A 54 -0.52 -0.37 -11.14
CA LEU A 54 0.79 0.03 -10.65
C LEU A 54 1.89 -0.48 -11.57
N GLY A 55 2.97 0.28 -11.63
CA GLY A 55 4.20 -0.09 -12.32
C GLY A 55 5.44 0.40 -11.59
N VAL A 56 6.58 -0.12 -12.01
CA VAL A 56 7.92 0.32 -11.59
C VAL A 56 8.77 0.56 -12.83
N TYR A 57 9.69 1.50 -12.78
CA TYR A 57 10.66 1.65 -13.86
C TYR A 57 11.83 0.70 -13.65
N ASP A 58 12.13 -0.09 -14.68
CA ASP A 58 13.36 -0.86 -14.81
C ASP A 58 14.07 -0.42 -16.09
N LYS A 59 15.31 0.10 -15.99
CA LYS A 59 16.12 0.51 -17.16
C LYS A 59 15.34 1.39 -18.17
N ARG A 60 14.56 2.36 -17.66
CA ARG A 60 13.66 3.27 -18.43
C ARG A 60 12.43 2.61 -19.07
N LYS A 61 12.15 1.35 -18.75
CA LYS A 61 10.96 0.62 -19.15
C LYS A 61 9.98 0.56 -17.99
N LEU A 62 8.74 0.97 -18.22
CA LEU A 62 7.69 0.80 -17.21
C LEU A 62 7.22 -0.66 -17.25
N ILE A 63 7.43 -1.37 -16.13
CA ILE A 63 7.02 -2.76 -15.92
C ILE A 63 5.79 -2.78 -15.02
N PHE A 64 4.83 -3.63 -15.34
CA PHE A 64 3.63 -3.83 -14.53
C PHE A 64 3.98 -4.50 -13.20
N ALA A 65 3.58 -3.88 -12.10
CA ALA A 65 3.88 -4.33 -10.74
C ALA A 65 2.66 -4.86 -9.99
N GLY A 66 1.47 -4.83 -10.60
CA GLY A 66 0.22 -5.30 -9.99
C GLY A 66 -0.86 -4.22 -9.96
N ARG A 67 -1.91 -4.49 -9.19
CA ARG A 67 -3.06 -3.60 -9.02
C ARG A 67 -3.41 -3.44 -7.55
N VAL A 68 -3.84 -2.25 -7.17
CA VAL A 68 -4.22 -1.95 -5.78
C VAL A 68 -5.64 -1.37 -5.72
N GLY A 69 -6.52 -2.07 -5.00
CA GLY A 69 -7.92 -1.67 -4.83
C GLY A 69 -8.29 -1.23 -3.41
N THR A 70 -7.34 -1.33 -2.47
CA THR A 70 -7.54 -1.14 -1.02
C THR A 70 -6.62 -0.02 -0.51
N GLY A 71 -6.93 0.52 0.68
CA GLY A 71 -6.14 1.59 1.29
C GLY A 71 -6.52 3.01 0.85
N PHE A 72 -7.66 3.18 0.18
CA PHE A 72 -8.16 4.49 -0.23
C PHE A 72 -9.41 4.90 0.56
N SER A 73 -9.42 6.12 1.09
CA SER A 73 -10.64 6.78 1.54
C SER A 73 -11.50 7.23 0.34
N ILE A 74 -12.81 7.45 0.57
CA ILE A 74 -13.72 7.91 -0.49
C ILE A 74 -13.23 9.25 -1.09
N GLN A 75 -12.76 10.17 -0.25
CA GLN A 75 -12.20 11.44 -0.67
C GLN A 75 -10.94 11.25 -1.52
N GLN A 76 -10.01 10.38 -1.10
CA GLN A 76 -8.81 10.07 -1.87
C GLN A 76 -9.16 9.50 -3.24
N ARG A 77 -10.15 8.61 -3.34
CA ARG A 77 -10.57 8.05 -4.63
C ARG A 77 -11.08 9.11 -5.59
N LEU A 78 -11.90 10.04 -5.09
CA LEU A 78 -12.45 11.12 -5.90
C LEU A 78 -11.36 12.11 -6.35
N ASP A 79 -10.44 12.46 -5.45
CA ASP A 79 -9.33 13.37 -5.78
C ASP A 79 -8.37 12.75 -6.80
N LEU A 80 -7.92 11.51 -6.53
CA LEU A 80 -7.11 10.73 -7.45
C LEU A 80 -7.80 10.57 -8.81
N ARG A 81 -9.09 10.27 -8.82
CA ARG A 81 -9.85 10.14 -10.07
C ARG A 81 -9.77 11.42 -10.90
N LYS A 82 -9.98 12.59 -10.29
CA LYS A 82 -9.86 13.90 -10.98
C LYS A 82 -8.46 14.15 -11.52
N LYS A 83 -7.42 13.81 -10.75
CA LYS A 83 -6.02 13.92 -11.20
C LYS A 83 -5.72 12.98 -12.37
N LEU A 84 -6.21 11.74 -12.29
CA LEU A 84 -6.02 10.71 -13.31
C LEU A 84 -6.77 11.02 -14.60
N ASP A 85 -8.00 11.55 -14.53
CA ASP A 85 -8.79 11.95 -15.72
C ASP A 85 -8.03 12.97 -16.59
N ARG A 86 -7.20 13.84 -16.00
CA ARG A 86 -6.36 14.81 -16.74
C ARG A 86 -5.15 14.18 -17.44
N LEU A 87 -4.79 12.96 -17.06
CA LEU A 87 -3.62 12.23 -17.54
C LEU A 87 -4.01 11.05 -18.44
N VAL A 88 -5.30 10.86 -18.74
CA VAL A 88 -5.82 9.76 -19.55
C VAL A 88 -5.16 9.74 -20.92
N ARG A 89 -4.77 8.55 -21.36
CA ARG A 89 -4.19 8.30 -22.68
C ARG A 89 -4.84 7.08 -23.33
N ALA A 90 -4.81 7.04 -24.65
CA ALA A 90 -5.41 5.94 -25.43
C ALA A 90 -4.60 4.63 -25.37
N SER A 91 -3.27 4.72 -25.27
CA SER A 91 -2.39 3.55 -25.31
C SER A 91 -1.81 3.20 -23.94
N SER A 92 -1.47 1.93 -23.72
CA SER A 92 -0.79 1.51 -22.49
C SER A 92 0.61 2.11 -22.39
N PRO A 93 1.04 2.62 -21.22
CA PRO A 93 2.40 3.11 -21.00
C PRO A 93 3.41 2.00 -20.68
N PHE A 94 2.97 0.77 -20.48
CA PHE A 94 3.83 -0.37 -20.18
C PHE A 94 4.56 -0.85 -21.44
N VAL A 95 5.83 -1.24 -21.27
CA VAL A 95 6.62 -1.78 -22.38
C VAL A 95 6.12 -3.16 -22.79
N ASP A 96 5.82 -4.00 -21.81
CA ASP A 96 5.16 -5.27 -22.03
C ASP A 96 3.67 -5.15 -21.74
N LYS A 97 2.84 -5.65 -22.67
CA LYS A 97 1.41 -5.69 -22.45
C LYS A 97 1.14 -6.59 -21.23
N PRO A 98 0.58 -6.06 -20.14
CA PRO A 98 0.37 -6.85 -18.95
C PRO A 98 -0.62 -7.99 -19.26
N ARG A 99 -0.27 -9.21 -18.84
CA ARG A 99 -1.06 -10.43 -19.09
C ARG A 99 -2.29 -10.55 -18.19
N ASP A 100 -2.50 -9.60 -17.29
CA ASP A 100 -3.64 -9.61 -16.36
C ASP A 100 -4.96 -9.38 -17.12
N PRO A 101 -5.88 -10.38 -17.16
CA PRO A 101 -7.16 -10.25 -17.86
C PRO A 101 -8.07 -9.18 -17.24
N GLY A 102 -7.84 -8.81 -15.99
CA GLY A 102 -8.52 -7.72 -15.29
C GLY A 102 -8.24 -6.34 -15.88
N LEU A 103 -7.16 -6.19 -16.66
CA LEU A 103 -6.80 -4.91 -17.29
C LEU A 103 -7.51 -4.63 -18.62
N LYS A 104 -8.36 -5.54 -19.10
CA LYS A 104 -9.14 -5.34 -20.34
C LYS A 104 -10.00 -4.07 -20.32
N LYS A 105 -10.46 -3.66 -19.13
CA LYS A 105 -11.26 -2.43 -18.92
C LYS A 105 -10.45 -1.29 -18.29
N ALA A 106 -9.12 -1.42 -18.20
CA ALA A 106 -8.28 -0.41 -17.59
C ALA A 106 -8.26 0.85 -18.46
N VAL A 107 -8.39 2.00 -17.81
CA VAL A 107 -8.12 3.31 -18.39
C VAL A 107 -6.65 3.62 -18.15
N TRP A 108 -5.90 3.78 -19.23
CA TRP A 108 -4.47 4.09 -19.16
C TRP A 108 -4.26 5.56 -18.87
N VAL A 109 -3.28 5.88 -18.04
CA VAL A 109 -2.86 7.26 -17.78
C VAL A 109 -1.37 7.43 -18.06
N THR A 110 -0.97 8.68 -18.22
CA THR A 110 0.43 9.06 -18.29
C THR A 110 1.10 8.76 -16.93
N PRO A 111 2.16 7.95 -16.89
CA PRO A 111 2.80 7.46 -15.66
C PRO A 111 3.64 8.56 -15.00
N ASN A 112 2.96 9.58 -14.46
CA ASN A 112 3.56 10.75 -13.82
C ASN A 112 3.28 10.79 -12.30
N LEU A 113 2.27 10.07 -11.83
CA LEU A 113 1.91 10.02 -10.42
C LEU A 113 2.60 8.84 -9.74
N VAL A 114 3.12 9.09 -8.54
CA VAL A 114 3.73 8.06 -7.69
C VAL A 114 2.85 7.87 -6.46
N GLY A 115 2.63 6.61 -6.10
CA GLY A 115 1.89 6.20 -4.91
C GLY A 115 2.73 5.28 -4.04
N GLU A 116 2.73 5.53 -2.74
CA GLU A 116 3.28 4.61 -1.75
C GLU A 116 2.30 3.46 -1.52
N VAL A 117 2.81 2.23 -1.59
CA VAL A 117 2.00 1.01 -1.45
C VAL A 117 2.70 0.07 -0.48
N ALA A 118 1.92 -0.41 0.47
CA ALA A 118 2.31 -1.46 1.39
C ALA A 118 1.91 -2.82 0.82
N PHE A 119 2.80 -3.80 0.82
CA PHE A 119 2.56 -5.14 0.28
C PHE A 119 3.31 -6.20 1.10
N THR A 120 2.98 -7.48 0.93
CA THR A 120 3.60 -8.55 1.73
C THR A 120 4.87 -9.10 1.09
N GLU A 121 4.84 -9.32 -0.22
CA GLU A 121 5.95 -9.91 -0.98
C GLU A 121 5.86 -9.56 -2.46
N TRP A 122 7.01 -9.60 -3.13
CA TRP A 122 7.11 -9.62 -4.59
C TRP A 122 6.99 -11.05 -5.10
N THR A 123 6.27 -11.26 -6.18
CA THR A 123 6.27 -12.53 -6.92
C THR A 123 7.44 -12.59 -7.90
N ASP A 124 7.85 -13.80 -8.30
CA ASP A 124 8.84 -14.01 -9.38
C ASP A 124 8.43 -13.34 -10.70
N GLU A 125 7.13 -13.21 -10.95
CA GLU A 125 6.57 -12.51 -12.11
C GLU A 125 6.67 -10.98 -12.00
N GLY A 126 7.23 -10.44 -10.92
CA GLY A 126 7.39 -9.00 -10.70
C GLY A 126 6.11 -8.29 -10.31
N SER A 127 5.14 -9.00 -9.71
CA SER A 127 3.90 -8.41 -9.18
C SER A 127 3.88 -8.44 -7.65
N ILE A 128 3.15 -7.53 -7.02
CA ILE A 128 3.04 -7.47 -5.55
C ILE A 128 1.81 -8.22 -5.02
N ARG A 129 1.97 -8.90 -3.88
CA ARG A 129 0.87 -9.57 -3.16
C ARG A 129 0.31 -8.72 -2.02
N HIS A 130 -1.02 -8.78 -1.89
CA HIS A 130 -1.79 -8.02 -0.91
C HIS A 130 -1.44 -6.53 -0.85
N PRO A 131 -1.40 -5.81 -1.99
CA PRO A 131 -1.09 -4.39 -1.97
C PRO A 131 -2.19 -3.58 -1.28
N SER A 132 -1.77 -2.55 -0.57
CA SER A 132 -2.62 -1.56 0.10
C SER A 132 -2.01 -0.18 -0.07
N PHE A 133 -2.76 0.72 -0.70
CA PHE A 133 -2.31 2.09 -0.91
C PHE A 133 -2.13 2.82 0.42
N GLN A 134 -1.06 3.59 0.54
CA GLN A 134 -0.76 4.40 1.73
C GLN A 134 -0.96 5.90 1.45
N GLY A 135 -0.51 6.38 0.28
CA GLY A 135 -0.62 7.79 -0.05
C GLY A 135 0.00 8.13 -1.41
N LEU A 136 -0.32 9.32 -1.93
CA LEU A 136 0.36 9.88 -3.09
C LEU A 136 1.70 10.50 -2.66
N ARG A 137 2.73 10.28 -3.47
CA ARG A 137 4.05 10.89 -3.35
C ARG A 137 4.30 11.80 -4.54
N GLU A 138 3.63 12.96 -4.55
CA GLU A 138 3.83 13.99 -5.58
C GLU A 138 5.20 14.68 -5.45
N ASP A 139 5.92 14.42 -4.36
CA ASP A 139 7.29 14.84 -4.08
C ASP A 139 8.34 14.10 -4.93
N LYS A 140 8.02 12.92 -5.46
CA LYS A 140 8.95 12.10 -6.26
C LYS A 140 8.58 12.08 -7.75
N LYS A 141 9.60 12.16 -8.61
CA LYS A 141 9.41 11.97 -10.04
C LYS A 141 9.16 10.50 -10.32
N ALA A 142 8.18 10.21 -11.17
CA ALA A 142 7.85 8.83 -11.54
C ALA A 142 9.04 8.05 -12.10
N THR A 143 9.96 8.71 -12.81
CA THR A 143 11.16 8.09 -13.40
C THR A 143 12.17 7.58 -12.37
N ASP A 144 12.10 8.08 -11.13
CA ASP A 144 13.05 7.71 -10.07
C ASP A 144 12.54 6.50 -9.25
N VAL A 145 11.33 6.03 -9.55
CA VAL A 145 10.70 4.89 -8.85
C VAL A 145 11.14 3.58 -9.48
N VAL A 146 12.18 3.00 -8.90
CA VAL A 146 12.73 1.68 -9.26
C VAL A 146 12.30 0.61 -8.25
N ARG A 147 12.41 -0.66 -8.63
CA ARG A 147 12.17 -1.78 -7.72
C ARG A 147 13.25 -1.81 -6.63
N GLU A 148 12.85 -1.67 -5.37
CA GLU A 148 13.72 -1.90 -4.21
C GLU A 148 13.66 -3.39 -3.80
N ASP A 149 14.83 -3.98 -3.53
CA ASP A 149 15.01 -5.41 -3.21
C ASP A 149 14.84 -5.70 -1.70
#